data_AF-A0A0M7B8N9-F1
#
_entry.id   AF-A0A0M7B8N9-F1
#
_cell.length_a   1.000
_cell.length_b   1.000
_cell.length_c   1.000
_cell.angle_alpha   90.00
_cell.angle_beta   90.00
_cell.angle_gamma   90.00
#
_symmetry.space_group_name_H-M   'P 1'
#
loop_
_entity.id
_entity.type
_entity.pdbx_description
1 polymer ?
#
loop_
_entity_poly.entity_id
_entity_poly.type
_entity_poly.pdbx_seq_one_letter_code
_entity_poly.pdbx_strand_id
1 'polypeptide(L)' 'MSGKIISLSGARKAKARAEARQRADANAVKHGRTKAEKFRDKAQSEKRARDLDGHLPDRDR' A
#
# COMPACT_ATOMS: atom_id res chain seq x y z
N MET A 1 32.59 -34.12 -19.78
CA MET A 1 32.14 -33.55 -18.50
C MET A 1 31.07 -32.50 -18.77
N SER A 2 29.79 -32.88 -18.83
CA SER A 2 28.72 -31.90 -19.06
C SER A 2 28.34 -31.27 -17.72
N GLY A 3 28.79 -30.03 -17.50
CA GLY A 3 28.43 -29.25 -16.31
C GLY A 3 26.95 -28.89 -16.37
N LYS A 4 26.16 -29.38 -15.41
CA LYS A 4 24.73 -29.11 -15.32
C LYS A 4 24.52 -27.62 -14.99
N ILE A 5 24.08 -26.84 -15.97
CA ILE A 5 23.79 -25.41 -15.80
C ILE A 5 22.53 -25.29 -14.93
N ILE A 6 22.68 -24.78 -13.71
CA ILE A 6 21.59 -24.61 -12.76
C ILE A 6 21.12 -23.15 -12.77
N SER A 7 19.80 -22.93 -12.82
CA SER A 7 19.24 -21.57 -12.82
C SER A 7 19.15 -20.98 -11.40
N LEU A 8 19.62 -19.74 -11.23
CA LEU A 8 19.59 -19.00 -9.95
C LEU A 8 18.35 -18.11 -9.80
N SER A 9 17.42 -18.16 -10.75
CA SER A 9 16.26 -17.24 -10.82
C SER A 9 15.35 -17.37 -9.60
N GLY A 10 15.14 -18.59 -9.09
CA GLY A 10 14.34 -18.84 -7.89
C GLY A 10 14.93 -18.18 -6.63
N ALA A 11 16.25 -18.33 -6.43
CA ALA A 11 16.96 -17.71 -5.32
C ALA A 11 16.92 -16.17 -5.39
N ARG A 12 17.11 -15.59 -6.59
CA ARG A 12 17.00 -14.14 -6.81
C ARG A 12 15.59 -13.63 -6.49
N LYS A 13 14.55 -14.34 -6.95
CA LYS A 13 13.15 -14.00 -6.67
C LYS A 13 12.84 -14.10 -5.17
N ALA A 14 13.35 -15.11 -4.48
CA ALA A 14 13.18 -15.25 -3.04
C ALA A 14 13.81 -14.08 -2.28
N LYS A 15 15.05 -13.71 -2.63
CA LYS A 15 15.74 -12.55 -2.05
C LYS A 15 14.96 -11.24 -2.28
N ALA A 16 14.53 -10.99 -3.51
CA ALA A 16 13.73 -9.80 -3.85
C ALA A 16 12.42 -9.72 -3.04
N ARG A 17 11.73 -10.85 -2.83
CA ARG A 17 10.52 -10.90 -2.00
C ARG A 17 10.82 -10.64 -0.52
N ALA A 18 11.93 -11.16 0.00
CA ALA A 18 12.34 -10.92 1.39
C ALA A 18 12.67 -9.44 1.64
N GLU A 19 13.43 -8.82 0.73
CA GLU A 19 13.74 -7.38 0.80
C GLU A 19 12.48 -6.51 0.72
N ALA A 20 11.51 -6.87 -0.13
CA ALA A 20 10.25 -6.15 -0.23
C ALA A 20 9.44 -6.22 1.08
N ARG A 21 9.42 -7.39 1.75
CA ARG A 21 8.76 -7.56 3.06
C ARG A 21 9.44 -6.71 4.14
N GLN A 22 10.76 -6.77 4.26
CA GLN A 22 11.51 -5.96 5.24
C GLN A 22 11.28 -4.46 5.06
N ARG A 23 11.22 -3.98 3.81
CA ARG A 23 10.88 -2.58 3.51
C ARG A 23 9.45 -2.24 3.91
N ALA A 24 8.50 -3.15 3.69
CA ALA A 24 7.12 -2.97 4.11
C ALA A 24 7.00 -2.89 5.63
N ASP A 25 7.67 -3.77 6.37
CA ASP A 25 7.70 -3.77 7.83
C ASP A 25 8.35 -2.50 8.38
N ALA A 26 9.49 -2.09 7.83
CA ALA A 26 10.15 -0.83 8.19
C ALA A 26 9.26 0.39 7.93
N ASN A 27 8.50 0.40 6.82
CA ASN A 27 7.56 1.46 6.52
C ASN A 27 6.33 1.43 7.44
N ALA A 28 5.86 0.25 7.85
CA ALA A 28 4.77 0.10 8.81
C ALA A 28 5.18 0.68 10.17
N VAL A 29 6.39 0.36 10.66
CA VAL A 29 6.94 0.93 11.90
C VAL A 29 7.14 2.44 11.78
N LYS A 30 7.76 2.92 10.69
CA LYS A 30 8.09 4.35 10.51
C LYS A 30 6.87 5.24 10.34
N HIS A 31 5.82 4.73 9.70
CA HIS A 31 4.68 5.56 9.31
C HIS A 31 3.40 5.24 10.04
N GLY A 32 3.36 4.16 10.85
CA GLY A 32 2.21 3.71 11.66
C GLY A 32 0.98 3.28 10.85
N ARG A 33 0.87 3.73 9.59
CA ARG A 33 -0.16 3.40 8.61
C ARG A 33 0.50 3.15 7.27
N THR A 34 0.14 2.03 6.66
CA THR A 34 0.56 1.66 5.30
C THR A 34 -0.05 2.61 4.26
N LYS A 35 0.54 2.65 3.06
CA LYS A 35 0.00 3.45 1.94
C LYS A 35 -1.45 3.06 1.60
N ALA A 36 -1.78 1.77 1.71
CA ALA A 36 -3.13 1.26 1.48
C ALA A 36 -4.13 1.77 2.53
N GLU A 37 -3.74 1.82 3.80
CA GLU A 37 -4.58 2.37 4.88
C GLU A 37 -4.77 3.88 4.71
N LYS A 38 -3.70 4.63 4.38
CA LYS A 38 -3.82 6.06 4.08
C LYS A 38 -4.76 6.33 2.91
N PHE A 39 -4.71 5.50 1.86
CA PHE A 39 -5.62 5.61 0.73
C PHE A 39 -7.07 5.31 1.12
N ARG A 40 -7.29 4.28 1.93
CA ARG A 40 -8.62 3.94 2.46
C ARG A 40 -9.19 5.07 3.32
N ASP A 41 -8.40 5.60 4.24
CA ASP A 41 -8.79 6.73 5.09
C ASP A 41 -9.14 7.95 4.24
N LYS A 42 -8.30 8.27 3.24
CA LYS A 42 -8.56 9.39 2.33
C LYS A 42 -9.86 9.21 1.55
N ALA A 43 -10.07 8.04 0.96
CA ALA A 43 -11.30 7.73 0.25
C ALA A 43 -12.54 7.79 1.16
N GLN A 44 -12.42 7.34 2.42
CA GLN A 44 -13.50 7.48 3.41
C GLN A 44 -13.75 8.94 3.78
N SER A 45 -12.71 9.76 3.96
CA SER A 45 -12.87 11.19 4.24
C SER A 45 -13.50 11.94 3.06
N GLU A 46 -13.12 11.63 1.83
CA GLU A 46 -13.69 12.22 0.61
C GLU A 46 -15.15 11.79 0.40
N LYS A 47 -15.49 10.55 0.75
CA LYS A 47 -16.89 10.10 0.75
C LYS A 47 -17.69 10.88 1.79
N ARG A 48 -17.21 10.95 3.03
CA ARG A 48 -17.88 11.70 4.11
C ARG A 48 -18.05 13.18 3.76
N ALA A 49 -17.03 13.82 3.16
CA ALA A 49 -17.12 15.20 2.71
C ALA A 49 -18.21 15.39 1.66
N ARG A 50 -18.28 14.52 0.64
CA ARG A 50 -19.34 14.56 -0.37
C ARG A 50 -20.73 14.30 0.21
N ASP A 51 -20.84 13.34 1.12
CA ASP A 51 -22.10 13.04 1.79
C ASP A 51 -22.57 14.26 2.60
N LEU A 52 -21.66 14.96 3.30
CA LEU A 52 -21.97 16.19 4.04
C LEU A 52 -22.34 17.36 3.12
N ASP A 53 -21.61 17.58 2.02
CA ASP A 53 -21.94 18.61 1.03
C ASP A 53 -23.33 18.40 0.42
N GLY A 54 -23.71 17.15 0.15
CA GLY A 54 -25.07 16.81 -0.31
C GLY A 54 -26.16 16.98 0.76
N HIS A 55 -25.77 17.14 2.03
CA HIS A 55 -26.67 17.36 3.16
C HIS A 55 -26.63 18.78 3.73
N LEU A 56 -25.81 19.69 3.19
CA LEU A 56 -25.99 21.11 3.46
C LEU A 56 -27.27 21.56 2.75
N PRO A 57 -28.36 21.91 3.46
CA PRO A 57 -29.39 22.71 2.83
C PRO A 57 -28.74 24.02 2.41
N ASP A 58 -29.03 24.50 1.19
CA ASP A 58 -28.65 25.83 0.71
C ASP A 58 -28.84 26.82 1.86
N ARG A 59 -27.73 27.25 2.46
CA ARG A 59 -27.72 28.14 3.63
C ARG A 59 -27.85 29.60 3.22
N ASP A 60 -28.35 29.82 2.02
CA ASP A 60 -28.66 31.11 1.40
C ASP A 60 -30.17 31.14 1.10
N ARG A 61 -30.98 31.35 2.15
CA ARG A 61 -32.34 31.90 2.02
C ARG A 61 -32.67 32.75 3.25
#